data_AF-G8S6D0-F1
#
_entry.id   AF-G8S6D0-F1
#
_cell.length_a   1.000
_cell.length_b   1.000
_cell.length_c   1.000
_cell.angle_alpha   90.00
_cell.angle_beta   90.00
_cell.angle_gamma   90.00
#
_symmetry.space_group_name_H-M   'P 1'
#
loop_
_entity.id
_entity.type
_entity.pdbx_description
1 polymer ?
#
loop_
_entity_poly.entity_id
_entity_poly.type
_entity_poly.pdbx_seq_one_letter_code
_entity_poly.pdbx_strand_id
1 'polypeptide(L)'
;MLRLLLFVLPLGLDSFAVAAALGALSPSRRERWRITGLFVAFEAGMPLLGVAIGAPIAHAVAGIADYLAAAALAGVGAWMLLGGDEDAEEERVRQLSKAHGMAILGLGIAISLDELAIGFSLGPGYPSPKS
;
A
#
# COMPACT_ATOMS: atom_id res chain seq x y z
N MET A 1 -15.77 -14.19 11.26
CA MET A 1 -15.28 -14.79 10.01
C MET A 1 -15.51 -13.89 8.80
N LEU A 2 -16.73 -13.44 8.50
CA LEU A 2 -16.98 -12.59 7.33
C LEU A 2 -16.17 -11.28 7.29
N ARG A 3 -16.02 -10.58 8.42
CA ARG A 3 -15.19 -9.35 8.51
C ARG A 3 -13.71 -9.60 8.19
N LEU A 4 -13.19 -10.76 8.58
CA LEU A 4 -11.80 -11.14 8.34
C LEU A 4 -11.60 -11.47 6.87
N LEU A 5 -12.57 -12.16 6.25
CA LEU A 5 -12.56 -12.43 4.81
C LEU A 5 -12.66 -11.14 3.98
N LEU A 6 -13.59 -10.24 4.32
CA LEU A 6 -13.76 -8.96 3.62
C LEU A 6 -12.52 -8.05 3.73
N PHE A 7 -11.68 -8.27 4.73
CA PHE A 7 -10.46 -7.52 4.95
C PHE A 7 -9.24 -8.17 4.27
N VAL A 8 -9.08 -9.49 4.42
CA VAL A 8 -7.94 -10.24 3.88
C VAL A 8 -8.05 -10.48 2.36
N LEU A 9 -9.25 -10.55 1.80
CA LEU A 9 -9.43 -10.77 0.35
C LEU A 9 -8.90 -9.61 -0.52
N PRO A 10 -9.33 -8.34 -0.30
CA PRO A 10 -8.80 -7.21 -1.06
C PRO A 10 -7.28 -7.08 -0.95
N LEU A 11 -6.76 -7.33 0.26
CA LEU A 11 -5.33 -7.39 0.56
C LEU A 11 -4.59 -8.42 -0.30
N GLY A 12 -5.01 -9.68 -0.23
CA GLY A 12 -4.38 -10.75 -1.00
C GLY A 12 -4.52 -10.54 -2.51
N LEU A 13 -5.58 -9.85 -2.96
CA LEU A 13 -5.78 -9.48 -4.36
C LEU A 13 -4.79 -8.42 -4.83
N ASP A 14 -4.45 -7.44 -4.00
CA ASP A 14 -3.47 -6.39 -4.34
C ASP A 14 -2.06 -6.99 -4.48
N SER A 15 -1.62 -7.75 -3.46
CA SER A 15 -0.35 -8.49 -3.49
C SER A 15 -0.27 -9.48 -4.66
N PHE A 16 -1.39 -10.13 -5.01
CA PHE A 16 -1.48 -11.01 -6.17
C PHE A 16 -1.37 -10.26 -7.50
N ALA A 17 -2.07 -9.13 -7.67
CA ALA A 17 -2.02 -8.31 -8.88
C ALA A 17 -0.59 -7.84 -9.14
N VAL A 18 0.12 -7.47 -8.07
CA VAL A 18 1.51 -7.04 -8.12
C VAL A 18 2.43 -8.20 -8.49
N ALA A 19 2.30 -9.35 -7.84
CA ALA A 19 3.08 -10.53 -8.18
C ALA A 19 2.86 -10.96 -9.64
N ALA A 20 1.63 -10.83 -10.15
CA ALA A 20 1.29 -11.10 -11.54
C ALA A 20 1.92 -10.09 -12.51
N ALA A 21 1.86 -8.78 -12.21
CA ALA A 21 2.49 -7.73 -13.01
C ALA A 21 4.02 -7.89 -13.06
N LEU A 22 4.64 -8.17 -11.91
CA LEU A 22 6.07 -8.46 -11.81
C LEU A 22 6.46 -9.73 -12.57
N GLY A 23 5.60 -10.75 -12.54
CA GLY A 23 5.77 -11.98 -13.31
C GLY A 23 5.71 -11.76 -14.82
N ALA A 24 4.84 -10.86 -15.29
CA ALA A 24 4.69 -10.52 -16.71
C ALA A 24 5.94 -9.84 -17.30
N LEU A 25 6.72 -9.13 -16.47
CA LEU A 25 7.99 -8.49 -16.88
C LEU A 25 9.13 -9.47 -17.17
N SER A 26 8.92 -10.78 -16.99
CA SER A 26 9.91 -11.84 -17.25
C SER A 26 11.31 -11.54 -16.67
N PRO A 27 11.44 -11.22 -15.36
CA PRO A 27 12.71 -10.82 -14.76
C PRO A 27 13.74 -11.96 -14.79
N SER A 28 15.02 -11.61 -14.82
CA SER A 28 16.10 -12.59 -14.73
C SER A 28 16.02 -13.37 -13.42
N ARG A 29 16.61 -14.57 -13.37
CA ARG A 29 16.56 -15.45 -12.19
C ARG A 29 17.09 -14.76 -10.92
N ARG A 30 18.05 -13.85 -11.05
CA ARG A 30 18.62 -13.06 -9.94
C ARG A 30 17.70 -11.92 -9.49
N GLU A 31 17.05 -11.25 -10.44
CA GLU A 31 16.05 -10.22 -10.15
C GLU A 31 14.82 -10.80 -9.49
N ARG A 32 14.33 -11.95 -9.95
CA ARG A 32 13.20 -12.66 -9.35
C ARG A 32 13.42 -12.93 -7.86
N TRP A 33 14.57 -13.47 -7.47
CA TRP A 33 14.87 -13.71 -6.05
C TRP A 33 15.00 -12.42 -5.23
N ARG A 34 15.55 -11.36 -5.82
CA ARG A 34 15.62 -10.04 -5.16
C ARG A 34 14.24 -9.44 -4.95
N ILE A 35 13.40 -9.45 -5.98
CA ILE A 35 12.03 -8.93 -5.95
C ILE A 35 11.20 -9.72 -4.94
N THR A 36 11.22 -11.06 -5.00
CA THR A 36 10.49 -11.91 -4.04
C THR A 36 10.97 -11.69 -2.60
N GLY A 37 12.27 -11.60 -2.37
CA GLY A 37 12.81 -11.37 -1.02
C GLY A 37 12.39 -10.01 -0.45
N LEU A 38 12.46 -8.95 -1.28
CA LEU A 38 12.03 -7.61 -0.90
C LEU A 38 10.53 -7.57 -0.63
N PHE A 39 9.74 -8.17 -1.52
CA PHE A 39 8.29 -8.23 -1.44
C PHE A 39 7.83 -8.93 -0.16
N VAL A 40 8.34 -10.13 0.13
CA VAL A 40 7.99 -10.87 1.36
C VAL A 40 8.43 -10.13 2.63
N ALA A 41 9.58 -9.45 2.59
CA ALA A 41 10.07 -8.69 3.73
C ALA A 41 9.18 -7.47 4.05
N PHE A 42 8.70 -6.76 3.03
CA PHE A 42 7.73 -5.68 3.21
C PHE A 42 6.36 -6.24 3.61
N GLU A 43 5.87 -7.25 2.88
CA GLU A 43 4.56 -7.89 3.12
C GLU A 43 4.38 -8.39 4.56
N ALA A 44 5.42 -9.01 5.11
CA ALA A 44 5.40 -9.47 6.50
C ALA A 44 5.82 -8.38 7.50
N GLY A 45 6.73 -7.48 7.11
CA GLY A 45 7.34 -6.50 8.00
C GLY A 45 6.45 -5.30 8.30
N MET A 46 5.76 -4.77 7.29
CA MET A 46 4.95 -3.55 7.42
C MET A 46 3.72 -3.72 8.32
N PRO A 47 2.97 -4.84 8.29
CA PRO A 47 1.90 -5.08 9.25
C PRO A 47 2.42 -5.14 10.70
N LEU A 48 3.58 -5.77 10.92
CA LEU A 48 4.20 -5.84 12.24
C LEU A 48 4.64 -4.46 12.74
N LEU A 49 5.22 -3.64 11.86
CA LEU A 49 5.56 -2.24 12.17
C LEU A 49 4.30 -1.41 12.46
N GLY A 50 3.23 -1.61 11.69
CA GLY A 50 1.94 -0.95 11.92
C GLY A 50 1.34 -1.30 13.27
N VAL A 51 1.42 -2.56 13.70
CA VAL A 51 0.98 -2.96 15.05
C VAL A 51 1.89 -2.36 16.14
N ALA A 52 3.21 -2.38 15.94
CA ALA A 52 4.18 -1.93 16.94
C ALA A 52 4.17 -0.42 17.17
N ILE A 53 4.03 0.37 16.10
CA ILE A 53 4.09 1.85 16.14
C ILE A 53 2.67 2.46 16.12
N GLY A 54 1.65 1.65 15.84
CA GLY A 54 0.28 2.10 15.68
C GLY A 54 -0.35 2.71 16.93
N ALA A 55 -0.14 2.09 18.09
CA ALA A 55 -0.73 2.56 19.35
C ALA A 55 -0.31 3.99 19.76
N PRO A 56 1.00 4.35 19.81
CA PRO A 56 1.41 5.70 20.20
C PRO A 56 1.01 6.77 19.19
N ILE A 57 1.05 6.47 17.89
CA ILE A 57 0.65 7.44 16.85
C ILE A 57 -0.87 7.62 16.85
N ALA A 58 -1.65 6.53 16.95
CA ALA A 58 -3.10 6.61 16.99
C ALA A 58 -3.60 7.51 18.12
N HIS A 59 -2.99 7.45 19.30
CA HIS A 59 -3.33 8.34 20.41
C HIS A 59 -3.03 9.82 20.13
N ALA A 60 -1.96 10.14 19.40
CA ALA A 60 -1.58 11.51 19.10
C ALA A 60 -2.47 12.19 18.04
N VAL A 61 -2.99 11.42 17.07
CA VAL A 61 -3.80 11.94 15.96
C VAL A 61 -5.28 11.54 16.01
N ALA A 62 -5.73 10.78 17.01
CA ALA A 62 -7.13 10.31 17.12
C ALA A 62 -8.19 11.40 16.92
N GLY A 63 -7.95 12.62 17.44
CA GLY A 63 -8.91 13.72 17.32
C GLY A 63 -9.03 14.35 15.92
N ILE A 64 -8.05 14.11 15.04
CA ILE A 64 -8.00 14.70 13.69
C ILE A 64 -7.84 13.65 12.58
N ALA A 65 -7.74 12.36 12.93
CA ALA A 65 -7.46 11.28 12.00
C ALA A 65 -8.49 11.21 10.86
N ASP A 66 -9.78 11.34 11.16
CA ASP A 66 -10.85 11.33 10.16
C ASP A 66 -10.72 12.48 9.15
N TYR A 67 -10.35 13.67 9.64
CA TYR A 67 -10.13 14.84 8.78
C TYR A 67 -8.86 14.70 7.94
N LEU A 68 -7.78 14.14 8.50
CA LEU A 68 -6.55 13.86 7.77
C LEU A 68 -6.77 12.82 6.67
N ALA A 69 -7.49 11.74 6.98
CA ALA A 69 -7.84 10.71 6.00
C ALA A 69 -8.73 11.27 4.87
N ALA A 70 -9.75 12.06 5.22
CA ALA A 70 -10.62 12.71 4.23
C ALA A 70 -9.84 13.71 3.36
N ALA A 71 -8.96 14.52 3.95
CA ALA A 71 -8.12 15.47 3.22
C ALA A 71 -7.12 14.77 2.29
N ALA A 72 -6.49 13.69 2.75
CA ALA A 72 -5.59 12.88 1.94
C ALA A 72 -6.33 12.24 0.75
N LEU A 73 -7.50 11.64 1.00
CA LEU A 73 -8.32 11.03 -0.05
C LEU A 73 -8.79 12.08 -1.08
N ALA A 74 -9.28 13.22 -0.61
CA ALA A 74 -9.69 14.31 -1.49
C ALA A 74 -8.50 14.87 -2.28
N GLY A 75 -7.33 15.01 -1.66
CA GLY A 75 -6.11 15.50 -2.30
C GLY A 75 -5.60 14.55 -3.39
N VAL A 76 -5.52 13.25 -3.09
CA VAL A 76 -5.11 12.22 -4.07
C VAL A 76 -6.15 12.11 -5.18
N GLY A 77 -7.44 12.08 -4.84
CA GLY A 77 -8.52 12.04 -5.83
C GLY A 77 -8.52 13.25 -6.75
N ALA A 78 -8.33 14.46 -6.20
CA ALA A 78 -8.19 15.67 -6.99
C ALA A 78 -6.92 15.64 -7.87
N TRP A 79 -5.79 15.17 -7.34
CA TRP A 79 -4.55 15.03 -8.11
C TRP A 79 -4.72 14.04 -9.28
N MET A 80 -5.42 12.93 -9.09
CA MET A 80 -5.76 11.99 -10.16
C MET A 80 -6.65 12.64 -11.24
N LEU A 81 -7.65 13.42 -10.83
CA LEU A 81 -8.56 14.10 -11.77
C LEU A 81 -7.89 15.26 -12.52
N LEU A 82 -6.96 15.97 -11.88
CA LEU A 82 -6.26 17.12 -12.45
C LEU A 82 -4.98 16.74 -13.20
N GLY A 83 -4.46 15.54 -12.98
CA GLY A 83 -3.25 15.01 -13.60
C GLY A 83 -3.46 14.38 -14.99
N GLY A 84 -4.70 14.37 -15.50
CA GLY A 84 -5.08 13.82 -16.80
C GLY A 84 -4.60 14.69 -17.97
N ASP A 85 -3.30 14.63 -18.23
CA ASP A 85 -2.71 15.05 -19.49
C ASP A 85 -2.21 13.77 -20.17
N GLU A 86 -3.02 13.23 -21.08
CA GLU A 86 -2.84 11.90 -21.68
C GLU A 86 -1.46 11.76 -22.34
N ASP A 87 -0.94 12.83 -22.94
CA ASP A 87 0.38 12.89 -23.56
C ASP A 87 1.53 12.83 -22.52
N ALA A 88 1.36 13.49 -21.37
CA ALA A 88 2.32 13.45 -20.27
C ALA A 88 2.28 12.12 -19.51
N GLU A 89 1.12 11.47 -19.46
CA GLU A 89 0.94 10.16 -18.87
C GLU A 89 1.55 9.06 -19.75
N GLU A 90 1.34 9.08 -21.07
CA GLU A 90 2.02 8.16 -21.99
C GLU A 90 3.55 8.29 -21.90
N GLU A 91 4.09 9.51 -21.86
CA GLU A 91 5.54 9.73 -21.76
C GLU A 91 6.09 9.27 -20.39
N ARG A 92 5.36 9.50 -19.29
CA ARG A 92 5.72 8.96 -17.96
C ARG A 92 5.63 7.45 -17.89
N VAL A 93 4.58 6.85 -18.42
CA VAL A 93 4.40 5.38 -18.48
C VAL A 93 5.51 4.78 -19.32
N ARG A 94 5.88 5.40 -20.44
CA ARG A 94 6.98 4.96 -21.32
C ARG A 94 8.35 5.10 -20.65
N GLN A 95 8.55 6.14 -19.83
CA GLN A 95 9.76 6.30 -19.00
C GLN A 95 9.81 5.31 -17.83
N LEU A 96 8.68 5.04 -17.17
CA LEU A 96 8.53 4.00 -16.13
C LEU A 96 8.73 2.61 -16.71
N SER A 97 8.26 2.36 -17.92
CA SER A 97 8.49 1.13 -18.69
C SER A 97 9.97 0.92 -19.03
N LYS A 98 10.74 2.01 -19.22
CA LYS A 98 12.20 1.94 -19.40
C LYS A 98 12.94 1.81 -18.07
N ALA A 99 12.39 2.35 -16.99
CA ALA A 99 12.90 2.26 -15.64
C ALA A 99 12.26 1.09 -14.88
N HIS A 100 12.50 -0.14 -15.36
CA HIS A 100 12.00 -1.38 -14.74
C HIS A 100 12.17 -1.38 -13.21
N GLY A 101 13.23 -0.79 -12.65
CA GLY A 101 13.43 -0.70 -11.20
C GLY A 101 12.51 0.29 -10.46
N MET A 102 12.18 1.44 -11.06
CA MET A 102 11.38 2.49 -10.39
C MET A 102 9.88 2.17 -10.42
N ALA A 103 9.39 1.53 -11.48
CA ALA A 103 8.02 1.02 -11.51
C ALA A 103 7.80 -0.03 -10.41
N ILE A 104 8.75 -0.96 -10.25
CA ILE A 104 8.74 -1.99 -9.20
C ILE A 104 8.82 -1.36 -7.80
N LEU A 105 9.64 -0.32 -7.64
CA LEU A 105 9.77 0.39 -6.37
C LEU A 105 8.49 1.16 -6.02
N GLY A 106 7.87 1.86 -6.99
CA GLY A 106 6.62 2.58 -6.79
C GLY A 106 5.47 1.64 -6.43
N LEU A 107 5.39 0.49 -7.09
CA LEU A 107 4.42 -0.55 -6.79
C LEU A 107 4.63 -1.12 -5.38
N GLY A 108 5.88 -1.45 -5.01
CA GLY A 108 6.23 -1.94 -3.69
C GLY A 108 5.92 -0.93 -2.57
N ILE A 109 6.13 0.37 -2.82
CA ILE A 109 5.80 1.44 -1.87
C ILE A 109 4.28 1.55 -1.68
N ALA A 110 3.50 1.46 -2.77
CA ALA A 110 2.04 1.55 -2.69
C ALA A 110 1.45 0.44 -1.81
N ILE A 111 1.85 -0.82 -2.06
CA ILE A 111 1.36 -1.99 -1.32
C ILE A 111 1.81 -1.95 0.14
N SER A 112 3.07 -1.56 0.38
CA SER A 112 3.61 -1.42 1.73
C SER A 112 2.82 -0.40 2.56
N LEU A 113 2.26 0.64 1.93
CA LEU A 113 1.45 1.65 2.60
C LEU A 113 0.09 1.08 3.03
N ASP A 114 -0.52 0.25 2.20
CA ASP A 114 -1.80 -0.41 2.49
C ASP A 114 -1.63 -1.38 3.67
N GLU A 115 -0.62 -2.24 3.63
CA GLU A 115 -0.29 -3.17 4.72
C GLU A 115 0.04 -2.49 6.05
N LEU A 116 0.73 -1.35 5.98
CA LEU A 116 0.98 -0.52 7.16
C LEU A 116 -0.34 -0.03 7.75
N ALA A 117 -1.22 0.55 6.94
CA ALA A 117 -2.54 1.01 7.36
C ALA A 117 -3.38 -0.11 8.00
N ILE A 118 -3.21 -1.34 7.53
CA ILE A 118 -3.83 -2.53 8.09
C ILE A 118 -3.23 -2.92 9.44
N GLY A 119 -1.91 -2.93 9.57
CA GLY A 119 -1.25 -3.12 10.87
C GLY A 119 -1.69 -2.07 11.89
N PHE A 120 -1.80 -0.81 11.46
CA PHE A 120 -2.38 0.28 12.25
C PHE A 120 -3.84 0.02 12.63
N SER A 121 -4.66 -0.52 11.74
CA SER A 121 -6.07 -0.81 12.01
C SER A 121 -6.27 -1.98 12.99
N LEU A 122 -5.28 -2.88 13.10
CA LEU A 122 -5.28 -4.02 14.02
C LEU A 122 -4.63 -3.71 15.38
N GLY A 123 -3.77 -2.69 15.46
CA GLY A 123 -2.96 -2.35 16.65
C GLY A 123 -3.75 -1.78 17.85
N PRO A 124 -4.62 -0.77 17.69
CA PRO A 124 -5.50 -0.30 18.73
C PRO A 124 -6.84 -1.05 18.67
N GLY A 125 -7.03 -1.97 19.62
CA GLY A 125 -8.34 -2.54 19.90
C GLY A 125 -9.34 -1.44 20.25
N TYR A 126 -10.44 -1.41 19.48
CA TYR A 126 -11.79 -0.98 19.84
C TYR A 126 -11.94 -0.17 21.15
N PRO A 127 -12.43 1.09 21.14
CA PRO A 127 -12.80 1.76 22.37
C PRO A 127 -13.91 0.97 23.08
N SER A 128 -13.63 0.51 24.29
CA SER A 128 -14.60 -0.13 25.19
C SER A 128 -15.89 0.72 25.26
N PRO A 129 -17.08 0.14 25.04
CA PRO A 129 -18.33 0.87 25.25
C PRO A 129 -18.37 1.29 26.71
N LYS A 130 -18.51 2.60 26.94
CA LYS A 130 -18.65 3.15 28.29
C LYS A 130 -20.05 2.74 28.78
N SER A 131 -20.08 1.85 29.79
CA SER A 131 -21.27 1.50 30.56
C SER A 131 -21.67 2.63 31.49
#